data_AF-A0A640SN63-F1
#
_entry.id   AF-A0A640SN63-F1
#
_cell.length_a   1.000
_cell.length_b   1.000
_cell.length_c   1.000
_cell.angle_alpha   90.00
_cell.angle_beta   90.00
_cell.angle_gamma   90.00
#
_symmetry.space_group_name_H-M   'P 1'
#
loop_
_entity.id
_entity.type
_entity.pdbx_description
1 polymer ?
#
loop_
_entity_poly.entity_id
_entity_poly.type
_entity_poly.pdbx_seq_one_letter_code
_entity_poly.pdbx_strand_id
1 'polypeptide(L)'
;MQNTAETGPDAPIDMTPLLDDPYAAYAALRDAGPVHRITGADGHPAWLVTRYDDVRRALADPRLSLDKRHATPNGYRGFALPPALDANLLNMDPPDHTRVRRLVVKAFTTGRVEALRAPARRIADELLDAMAERGRAELIADYAGPLSIAVICDLLGIPHRDRPDFLAWSDALITPDPSRPELMKEAIGAMLTFYTGLIAAKRAEPGDDLLSDLIAVRDEAAPGEEDDRLTEDELTSLAFLILFAGYESTAHLIGNAVLALLDHPDQLRELQRNPAELSTAVEEFLRFDNPYPVAIRRFPMEDMEIGGVRIPAGESVLLSIASANRDPARFPEPDALDRGRDLSGHLGMGHGIHHCLGAALARLEVVTALEALLGRFPELRLGVPRGDLRHRRALRARGLISLPVTW
;
A
#
# COMPACT_ATOMS: atom_id res chain seq x y z
N MET A 1 -10.64 26.36 -5.36
CA MET A 1 -10.65 26.39 -3.88
C MET A 1 -10.71 27.84 -3.45
N GLN A 2 -11.81 28.29 -2.83
CA GLN A 2 -11.80 29.56 -2.12
C GLN A 2 -11.05 29.34 -0.81
N ASN A 3 -9.72 29.44 -0.88
CA ASN A 3 -8.92 29.74 0.28
C ASN A 3 -9.03 31.26 0.45
N THR A 4 -10.06 31.74 1.15
CA THR A 4 -10.09 33.13 1.59
C THR A 4 -8.90 33.31 2.52
N ALA A 5 -8.08 34.31 2.26
CA ALA A 5 -6.87 34.66 3.00
C ALA A 5 -7.12 35.08 4.48
N GLU A 6 -8.19 34.60 5.12
CA GLU A 6 -8.64 34.96 6.46
C GLU A 6 -8.69 33.79 7.45
N THR A 7 -8.54 32.53 7.02
CA THR A 7 -8.38 31.41 7.94
C THR A 7 -6.90 31.06 8.08
N GLY A 8 -6.33 31.27 9.28
CA GLY A 8 -4.96 30.87 9.59
C GLY A 8 -4.72 29.36 9.41
N PRO A 9 -3.48 28.86 9.60
CA PRO A 9 -3.10 27.46 9.39
C PRO A 9 -3.84 26.43 10.25
N ASP A 10 -4.69 26.88 11.18
CA ASP A 10 -5.35 26.05 12.20
C ASP A 10 -6.74 25.54 11.83
N ALA A 11 -7.38 26.07 10.78
CA ALA A 11 -8.71 25.62 10.35
C ALA A 11 -8.60 24.43 9.37
N PRO A 12 -9.29 23.30 9.61
CA PRO A 12 -9.30 22.18 8.67
C PRO A 12 -9.85 22.58 7.30
N ILE A 13 -9.15 22.23 6.23
CA ILE A 13 -9.63 22.41 4.86
C ILE A 13 -10.72 21.37 4.52
N ASP A 14 -11.57 21.70 3.56
CA ASP A 14 -12.51 20.74 2.95
C ASP A 14 -11.73 19.64 2.20
N MET A 15 -12.00 18.38 2.58
CA MET A 15 -11.36 17.20 2.02
C MET A 15 -12.04 16.71 0.75
N THR A 16 -13.23 17.22 0.41
CA THR A 16 -14.00 16.77 -0.74
C THR A 16 -13.20 16.83 -2.05
N PRO A 17 -12.47 17.92 -2.37
CA PRO A 17 -11.61 17.97 -3.56
C PRO A 17 -10.52 16.89 -3.57
N LEU A 18 -9.94 16.56 -2.41
CA LEU A 18 -8.93 15.50 -2.29
C LEU A 18 -9.49 14.09 -2.54
N LEU A 19 -10.80 13.90 -2.35
CA LEU A 19 -11.47 12.63 -2.59
C LEU A 19 -11.95 12.49 -4.04
N ASP A 20 -12.31 13.60 -4.69
CA ASP A 20 -12.94 13.60 -6.02
C ASP A 20 -11.90 13.82 -7.15
N ASP A 21 -10.96 14.75 -6.98
CA ASP A 21 -9.82 15.00 -7.88
C ASP A 21 -8.53 15.27 -7.07
N PRO A 22 -7.88 14.21 -6.56
CA PRO A 22 -6.76 14.36 -5.63
C PRO A 22 -5.60 15.16 -6.22
N TYR A 23 -5.29 15.01 -7.52
CA TYR A 23 -4.10 15.64 -8.10
C TYR A 23 -4.27 17.14 -8.31
N ALA A 24 -5.44 17.58 -8.78
CA ALA A 24 -5.75 19.00 -8.84
C ALA A 24 -5.77 19.64 -7.44
N ALA A 25 -6.35 18.93 -6.45
CA ALA A 25 -6.36 19.38 -5.06
C ALA A 25 -4.94 19.45 -4.46
N TYR A 26 -4.10 18.44 -4.68
CA TYR A 26 -2.71 18.46 -4.22
C TYR A 26 -1.89 19.58 -4.87
N ALA A 27 -2.09 19.87 -6.15
CA ALA A 27 -1.45 20.99 -6.82
C ALA A 27 -1.82 22.33 -6.15
N ALA A 28 -3.12 22.57 -5.96
CA ALA A 28 -3.59 23.78 -5.28
C ALA A 28 -3.07 23.89 -3.83
N LEU A 29 -2.94 22.76 -3.12
CA LEU A 29 -2.37 22.75 -1.77
C LEU A 29 -0.87 23.08 -1.77
N ARG A 30 -0.06 22.50 -2.68
CA ARG A 30 1.37 22.82 -2.76
C ARG A 30 1.62 24.31 -3.03
N ASP A 31 0.77 24.92 -3.86
CA ASP A 31 0.82 26.36 -4.17
C ASP A 31 0.44 27.21 -2.94
N ALA A 32 -0.58 26.79 -2.19
CA ALA A 32 -1.04 27.48 -0.99
C ALA A 32 -0.06 27.36 0.20
N GLY A 33 0.70 26.27 0.29
CA GLY A 33 1.70 26.07 1.34
C GLY A 33 2.20 24.63 1.48
N PRO A 34 3.26 24.40 2.28
CA PRO A 34 3.82 23.07 2.46
C PRO A 34 2.98 22.16 3.38
N VAL A 35 2.27 22.74 4.35
CA VAL A 35 1.58 22.03 5.43
C VAL A 35 0.18 22.61 5.64
N HIS A 36 -0.83 21.75 5.75
CA HIS A 36 -2.25 22.13 5.85
C HIS A 36 -2.94 21.37 6.97
N ARG A 37 -3.89 22.00 7.67
CA ARG A 37 -4.77 21.28 8.62
C ARG A 37 -5.90 20.62 7.84
N ILE A 38 -6.17 19.35 8.14
CA ILE A 38 -7.22 18.55 7.53
C ILE A 38 -8.04 17.82 8.60
N THR A 39 -9.20 17.29 8.21
CA THR A 39 -9.88 16.25 8.99
C THR A 39 -9.43 14.87 8.48
N GLY A 40 -8.83 14.09 9.37
CA GLY A 40 -8.39 12.72 9.09
C GLY A 40 -9.57 11.76 8.86
N ALA A 41 -9.26 10.58 8.33
CA ALA A 41 -10.27 9.56 8.02
C ALA A 41 -11.03 9.04 9.25
N ASP A 42 -10.49 9.21 10.46
CA ASP A 42 -11.11 8.85 11.73
C ASP A 42 -11.85 10.01 12.39
N GLY A 43 -12.02 11.13 11.68
CA GLY A 43 -12.73 12.33 12.12
C GLY A 43 -11.90 13.29 12.96
N HIS A 44 -10.64 12.97 13.29
CA HIS A 44 -9.79 13.83 14.12
C HIS A 44 -8.92 14.77 13.27
N PRO A 45 -8.52 15.93 13.80
CA PRO A 45 -7.61 16.83 13.08
C PRO A 45 -6.26 16.17 12.78
N ALA A 46 -5.72 16.44 11.59
CA ALA A 46 -4.38 16.04 11.21
C ALA A 46 -3.68 17.14 10.39
N TRP A 47 -2.36 17.14 10.36
CA TRP A 47 -1.55 17.95 9.45
C TRP A 47 -1.24 17.15 8.19
N LEU A 48 -1.42 17.75 7.01
CA LEU A 48 -1.07 17.17 5.72
C LEU A 48 0.14 17.91 5.12
N VAL A 49 1.25 17.20 4.96
CA VAL A 49 2.48 17.70 4.33
C VAL A 49 2.49 17.32 2.85
N THR A 50 2.76 18.28 1.97
CA THR A 50 2.48 18.12 0.51
C THR A 50 3.67 18.31 -0.43
N ARG A 51 4.72 19.03 -0.03
CA ARG A 51 5.90 19.27 -0.89
C ARG A 51 6.93 18.16 -0.77
N TYR A 52 7.63 17.85 -1.86
CA TYR A 52 8.54 16.70 -1.95
C TYR A 52 9.63 16.72 -0.88
N ASP A 53 10.34 17.83 -0.73
CA ASP A 53 11.46 17.93 0.22
C ASP A 53 10.99 17.78 1.68
N ASP A 54 9.86 18.38 2.03
CA ASP A 54 9.27 18.29 3.37
C ASP A 54 8.80 16.86 3.67
N VAL A 55 8.08 16.23 2.72
CA VAL A 55 7.63 14.83 2.84
C VAL A 55 8.83 13.88 2.95
N ARG A 56 9.83 14.03 2.09
CA ARG A 56 11.03 13.17 2.10
C ARG A 56 11.80 13.29 3.40
N ARG A 57 12.01 14.51 3.92
CA ARG A 57 12.67 14.74 5.21
C ARG A 57 11.86 14.17 6.36
N ALA A 58 10.55 14.41 6.39
CA ALA A 58 9.66 13.92 7.43
C ALA A 58 9.58 12.37 7.45
N LEU A 59 9.65 11.70 6.30
CA LEU A 59 9.71 10.23 6.24
C LEU A 59 10.98 9.65 6.91
N ALA A 60 12.06 10.45 7.01
CA ALA A 60 13.33 10.05 7.59
C ALA A 60 13.61 10.66 8.98
N ASP A 61 12.71 11.52 9.50
CA ASP A 61 12.91 12.21 10.78
C ASP A 61 12.54 11.27 11.95
N PRO A 62 13.50 10.90 12.82
CA PRO A 62 13.25 9.98 13.93
C PRO A 62 12.32 10.57 15.00
N ARG A 63 12.03 11.87 14.97
CA ARG A 63 11.10 12.52 15.91
C ARG A 63 9.64 12.31 15.53
N LEU A 64 9.37 11.84 14.33
CA LEU A 64 8.02 11.52 13.85
C LEU A 64 7.74 10.02 14.01
N SER A 65 7.18 9.68 15.17
CA SER A 65 6.87 8.31 15.60
C SER A 65 5.69 7.72 14.84
N LEU A 66 5.73 6.42 14.54
CA LEU A 66 4.57 5.65 14.05
C LEU A 66 3.73 5.03 15.17
N ASP A 67 4.27 5.00 16.37
CA ASP A 67 3.62 4.44 17.53
C ASP A 67 2.52 5.37 18.06
N LYS A 68 1.28 4.87 17.97
CA LYS A 68 0.08 5.58 18.43
C LYS A 68 0.10 5.95 19.92
N ARG A 69 0.99 5.39 20.75
CA ARG A 69 1.18 5.81 22.14
C ARG A 69 1.66 7.26 22.28
N HIS A 70 2.28 7.82 21.23
CA HIS A 70 2.67 9.22 21.18
C HIS A 70 1.52 10.17 20.80
N ALA A 71 0.36 9.65 20.39
CA ALA A 71 -0.81 10.48 20.11
C ALA A 71 -1.31 11.18 21.37
N THR A 72 -1.78 12.41 21.22
CA THR A 72 -2.51 13.09 22.30
C THR A 72 -3.75 12.28 22.72
N PRO A 73 -4.19 12.34 23.99
CA PRO A 73 -5.40 11.65 24.43
C PRO A 73 -6.60 12.05 23.58
N ASN A 74 -7.28 11.07 22.99
CA ASN A 74 -8.38 11.26 22.02
C ASN A 74 -8.01 12.03 20.74
N GLY A 75 -6.73 12.24 20.44
CA GLY A 75 -6.26 12.89 19.21
C GLY A 75 -6.11 11.97 18.00
N TYR A 76 -6.29 10.66 18.23
CA TYR A 76 -6.28 9.63 17.20
C TYR A 76 -7.16 8.45 17.66
N ARG A 77 -8.04 7.99 16.78
CA ARG A 77 -8.88 6.81 17.01
C ARG A 77 -8.35 5.60 16.27
N GLY A 78 -8.04 5.75 14.99
CA GLY A 78 -7.52 4.66 14.16
C GLY A 78 -8.43 3.44 14.05
N PHE A 79 -7.83 2.32 13.62
CA PHE A 79 -8.46 1.00 13.68
C PHE A 79 -8.21 0.36 15.05
N ALA A 80 -9.27 -0.16 15.66
CA ALA A 80 -9.20 -0.89 16.92
C ALA A 80 -8.91 -2.37 16.66
N LEU A 81 -7.63 -2.72 16.57
CA LEU A 81 -7.17 -4.11 16.43
C LEU A 81 -6.68 -4.65 17.78
N PRO A 82 -6.84 -5.97 18.05
CA PRO A 82 -6.21 -6.61 19.20
C PRO A 82 -4.67 -6.57 19.06
N PRO A 83 -3.89 -6.63 20.16
CA PRO A 83 -2.42 -6.62 20.10
C PRO A 83 -1.83 -7.62 19.10
N ALA A 84 -2.38 -8.84 19.05
CA ALA A 84 -2.00 -9.88 18.10
C ALA A 84 -2.11 -9.50 16.61
N LEU A 85 -2.84 -8.44 16.27
CA LEU A 85 -2.95 -7.91 14.91
C LEU A 85 -2.38 -6.49 14.77
N ASP A 86 -1.91 -5.86 15.85
CA ASP A 86 -1.44 -4.47 15.86
C ASP A 86 0.03 -4.29 16.28
N ALA A 87 0.65 -5.32 16.85
CA ALA A 87 2.07 -5.35 17.23
C ALA A 87 3.01 -5.55 16.01
N ASN A 88 2.94 -4.68 15.01
CA ASN A 88 3.76 -4.76 13.80
C ASN A 88 4.48 -3.45 13.45
N LEU A 89 5.28 -3.51 12.38
CA LEU A 89 6.16 -2.43 11.90
C LEU A 89 5.44 -1.11 11.53
N LEU A 90 4.10 -1.09 11.45
CA LEU A 90 3.30 0.12 11.21
C LEU A 90 2.84 0.83 12.49
N ASN A 91 3.28 0.34 13.66
CA ASN A 91 3.03 0.96 14.97
C ASN A 91 4.27 0.81 15.90
N MET A 92 5.48 0.84 15.33
CA MET A 92 6.73 0.66 16.06
C MET A 92 7.76 1.69 15.62
N ASP A 93 8.61 2.12 16.55
CA ASP A 93 9.82 2.91 16.31
C ASP A 93 11.05 2.15 16.83
N PRO A 94 12.28 2.58 16.51
CA PRO A 94 13.48 2.04 17.14
C PRO A 94 13.43 2.16 18.68
N PRO A 95 13.96 1.17 19.43
CA PRO A 95 14.73 0.03 18.95
C PRO A 95 13.90 -1.18 18.47
N ASP A 96 12.63 -1.28 18.86
CA ASP A 96 11.77 -2.44 18.55
C ASP A 96 11.54 -2.61 17.05
N HIS A 97 11.26 -1.53 16.33
CA HIS A 97 11.16 -1.57 14.87
C HIS A 97 12.44 -2.15 14.24
N THR A 98 13.61 -1.72 14.70
CA THR A 98 14.90 -2.18 14.15
C THR A 98 15.10 -3.67 14.40
N ARG A 99 14.77 -4.16 15.60
CA ARG A 99 14.79 -5.58 15.95
C ARG A 99 13.85 -6.38 15.05
N VAL A 100 12.56 -6.06 15.07
CA VAL A 100 11.53 -6.79 14.32
C VAL A 100 11.82 -6.77 12.83
N ARG A 101 12.19 -5.61 12.27
CA ARG A 101 12.51 -5.48 10.84
C ARG A 101 13.73 -6.31 10.44
N ARG A 102 14.78 -6.36 11.27
CA ARG A 102 15.96 -7.22 11.03
C ARG A 102 15.54 -8.69 10.97
N LEU A 103 14.68 -9.14 11.87
CA LEU A 103 14.20 -10.52 11.92
C LEU A 103 13.38 -10.89 10.68
N VAL A 104 12.47 -10.01 10.26
CA VAL A 104 11.65 -10.26 9.06
C VAL A 104 12.47 -10.24 7.78
N VAL A 105 13.45 -9.33 7.66
CA VAL A 105 14.32 -9.25 6.47
C VAL A 105 15.15 -10.52 6.27
N LYS A 106 15.50 -11.25 7.34
CA LYS A 106 16.16 -12.57 7.23
C LYS A 106 15.29 -13.59 6.49
N ALA A 107 13.97 -13.51 6.65
CA ALA A 107 13.01 -14.40 6.00
C ALA A 107 12.58 -13.88 4.60
N PHE A 108 12.49 -12.55 4.43
CA PHE A 108 12.07 -11.89 3.19
C PHE A 108 13.24 -11.69 2.19
N THR A 109 13.92 -12.77 1.83
CA THR A 109 15.12 -12.71 0.99
C THR A 109 14.81 -12.46 -0.50
N THR A 110 15.78 -11.91 -1.24
CA THR A 110 15.67 -11.76 -2.71
C THR A 110 15.41 -13.09 -3.40
N GLY A 111 16.02 -14.19 -2.91
CA GLY A 111 15.82 -15.52 -3.46
C GLY A 111 14.37 -16.02 -3.28
N ARG A 112 13.77 -15.79 -2.10
CA ARG A 112 12.36 -16.14 -1.83
C ARG A 112 11.41 -15.36 -2.72
N VAL A 113 11.67 -14.07 -2.93
CA VAL A 113 10.88 -13.25 -3.86
C VAL A 113 11.01 -13.75 -5.30
N GLU A 114 12.23 -14.02 -5.76
CA GLU A 114 12.46 -14.49 -7.13
C GLU A 114 11.82 -15.85 -7.41
N ALA A 115 11.80 -16.75 -6.41
CA ALA A 115 11.14 -18.05 -6.51
C ALA A 115 9.62 -17.94 -6.78
N LEU A 116 9.00 -16.80 -6.46
CA LEU A 116 7.57 -16.54 -6.75
C LEU A 116 7.30 -16.12 -8.20
N ARG A 117 8.33 -15.79 -9.00
CA ARG A 117 8.13 -15.35 -10.40
C ARG A 117 7.38 -16.39 -11.23
N ALA A 118 7.82 -17.64 -11.19
CA ALA A 118 7.20 -18.71 -11.96
C ALA A 118 5.78 -19.06 -11.47
N PRO A 119 5.51 -19.21 -10.16
CA PRO A 119 4.15 -19.31 -9.62
C PRO A 119 3.23 -18.14 -10.03
N ALA A 120 3.68 -16.89 -9.83
CA ALA A 120 2.92 -15.70 -10.18
C ALA A 120 2.57 -15.67 -11.68
N ARG A 121 3.52 -16.05 -12.55
CA ARG A 121 3.27 -16.12 -13.99
C ARG A 121 2.24 -17.20 -14.34
N ARG A 122 2.32 -18.39 -13.74
CA ARG A 122 1.32 -19.44 -13.97
C ARG A 122 -0.08 -18.99 -13.56
N ILE A 123 -0.21 -18.40 -12.38
CA ILE A 123 -1.49 -17.87 -11.89
C ILE A 123 -2.02 -16.80 -12.84
N ALA A 124 -1.15 -15.88 -13.28
CA ALA A 124 -1.51 -14.86 -14.24
C ALA A 124 -2.03 -15.47 -15.55
N ASP A 125 -1.30 -16.43 -16.12
CA ASP A 125 -1.70 -17.10 -17.37
C ASP A 125 -3.03 -17.87 -17.20
N GLU A 126 -3.22 -18.59 -16.09
CA GLU A 126 -4.46 -19.32 -15.77
C GLU A 126 -5.69 -18.40 -15.65
N LEU A 127 -5.53 -17.26 -14.98
CA LEU A 127 -6.61 -16.25 -14.86
C LEU A 127 -6.94 -15.63 -16.22
N LEU A 128 -5.91 -15.31 -17.02
CA LEU A 128 -6.08 -14.75 -18.36
C LEU A 128 -6.72 -15.76 -19.32
N ASP A 129 -6.38 -17.05 -19.22
CA ASP A 129 -7.00 -18.13 -19.99
C ASP A 129 -8.50 -18.26 -19.67
N ALA A 130 -8.87 -18.17 -18.39
CA ALA A 130 -10.27 -18.27 -17.95
C ALA A 130 -11.15 -17.10 -18.41
N MET A 131 -10.57 -15.93 -18.69
CA MET A 131 -11.29 -14.77 -19.23
C MET A 131 -11.25 -14.70 -20.76
N ALA A 132 -10.26 -15.30 -21.43
CA ALA A 132 -9.99 -15.14 -22.87
C ALA A 132 -11.22 -15.40 -23.77
N GLU A 133 -11.99 -16.45 -23.49
CA GLU A 133 -13.17 -16.84 -24.30
C GLU A 133 -14.35 -15.86 -24.16
N ARG A 134 -14.36 -15.03 -23.12
CA ARG A 134 -15.46 -14.09 -22.85
C ARG A 134 -15.38 -12.81 -23.69
N GLY A 135 -14.21 -12.47 -24.21
CA GLY A 135 -13.93 -11.20 -24.93
C GLY A 135 -14.08 -9.94 -24.07
N ARG A 136 -14.27 -10.10 -22.75
CA ARG A 136 -14.45 -9.04 -21.76
C ARG A 136 -14.13 -9.54 -20.37
N ALA A 137 -13.73 -8.63 -19.47
CA ALA A 137 -13.54 -8.92 -18.05
C ALA A 137 -13.77 -7.69 -17.19
N GLU A 138 -14.02 -7.92 -15.90
CA GLU A 138 -13.87 -6.94 -14.84
C GLU A 138 -12.44 -7.11 -14.29
N LEU A 139 -11.49 -6.29 -14.73
CA LEU A 139 -10.06 -6.60 -14.55
C LEU A 139 -9.62 -6.64 -13.08
N ILE A 140 -10.30 -5.92 -12.19
CA ILE A 140 -9.96 -5.93 -10.76
C ILE A 140 -10.34 -7.27 -10.13
N ALA A 141 -11.58 -7.72 -10.33
CA ALA A 141 -12.15 -8.92 -9.73
C ALA A 141 -11.77 -10.21 -10.47
N ASP A 142 -11.58 -10.16 -11.79
CA ASP A 142 -11.24 -11.33 -12.60
C ASP A 142 -9.73 -11.59 -12.70
N TYR A 143 -8.88 -10.58 -12.42
CA TYR A 143 -7.43 -10.70 -12.62
C TYR A 143 -6.57 -10.12 -11.49
N ALA A 144 -6.60 -8.79 -11.28
CA ALA A 144 -5.64 -8.12 -10.38
C ALA A 144 -5.77 -8.59 -8.93
N GLY A 145 -6.99 -8.62 -8.39
CA GLY A 145 -7.27 -9.11 -7.04
C GLY A 145 -6.92 -10.59 -6.86
N PRO A 146 -7.45 -11.51 -7.69
CA PRO A 146 -7.13 -12.93 -7.63
C PRO A 146 -5.64 -13.25 -7.75
N LEU A 147 -4.90 -12.54 -8.60
CA LEU A 147 -3.46 -12.70 -8.74
C LEU A 147 -2.74 -12.28 -7.46
N SER A 148 -3.01 -11.08 -6.96
CA SER A 148 -2.31 -10.54 -5.79
C SER A 148 -2.58 -11.34 -4.52
N ILE A 149 -3.83 -11.77 -4.29
CA ILE A 149 -4.12 -12.62 -3.12
C ILE A 149 -3.42 -13.97 -3.24
N ALA A 150 -3.36 -14.55 -4.44
CA ALA A 150 -2.73 -15.85 -4.65
C ALA A 150 -1.22 -15.80 -4.37
N VAL A 151 -0.53 -14.77 -4.89
CA VAL A 151 0.93 -14.62 -4.71
C VAL A 151 1.29 -14.38 -3.25
N ILE A 152 0.57 -13.52 -2.53
CA ILE A 152 0.86 -13.27 -1.12
C ILE A 152 0.50 -14.46 -0.22
N CYS A 153 -0.54 -15.21 -0.56
CA CYS A 153 -0.87 -16.46 0.12
C CYS A 153 0.21 -17.53 -0.11
N ASP A 154 0.74 -17.66 -1.33
CA ASP A 154 1.83 -18.58 -1.63
C ASP A 154 3.11 -18.21 -0.85
N LEU A 155 3.42 -16.92 -0.75
CA LEU A 155 4.55 -16.45 0.06
C LEU A 155 4.40 -16.86 1.55
N LEU A 156 3.20 -16.73 2.11
CA LEU A 156 2.89 -17.07 3.51
C LEU A 156 2.60 -18.56 3.72
N GLY A 157 2.59 -19.36 2.66
CA GLY A 157 2.23 -20.78 2.71
C GLY A 157 0.79 -21.03 3.17
N ILE A 158 -0.13 -20.15 2.79
CA ILE A 158 -1.57 -20.25 3.04
C ILE A 158 -2.20 -21.16 1.97
N PRO A 159 -2.93 -22.24 2.36
CA PRO A 159 -3.55 -23.15 1.40
C PRO A 159 -4.59 -22.46 0.50
N HIS A 160 -4.68 -22.91 -0.76
CA HIS A 160 -5.60 -22.35 -1.76
C HIS A 160 -7.07 -22.31 -1.30
N ARG A 161 -7.52 -23.33 -0.57
CA ARG A 161 -8.91 -23.44 -0.08
C ARG A 161 -9.32 -22.31 0.87
N ASP A 162 -8.36 -21.65 1.52
CA ASP A 162 -8.60 -20.61 2.53
C ASP A 162 -8.56 -19.21 1.92
N ARG A 163 -8.13 -19.06 0.65
CA ARG A 163 -8.02 -17.76 -0.05
C ARG A 163 -9.35 -16.99 -0.16
N PRO A 164 -10.52 -17.63 -0.44
CA PRO A 164 -11.80 -16.91 -0.51
C PRO A 164 -12.19 -16.23 0.81
N ASP A 165 -11.91 -16.86 1.95
CA ASP A 165 -12.20 -16.28 3.27
C ASP A 165 -11.35 -15.02 3.50
N PHE A 166 -10.09 -15.03 3.08
CA PHE A 166 -9.22 -13.88 3.18
C PHE A 166 -9.64 -12.70 2.33
N LEU A 167 -10.16 -12.93 1.12
CA LEU A 167 -10.74 -11.87 0.30
C LEU A 167 -11.90 -11.21 1.05
N ALA A 168 -12.84 -12.02 1.55
CA ALA A 168 -14.00 -11.53 2.28
C ALA A 168 -13.62 -10.76 3.56
N TRP A 169 -12.67 -11.28 4.35
CA TRP A 169 -12.20 -10.58 5.55
C TRP A 169 -11.47 -9.28 5.20
N SER A 170 -10.61 -9.29 4.17
CA SER A 170 -9.88 -8.08 3.75
C SER A 170 -10.83 -6.99 3.29
N ASP A 171 -11.85 -7.33 2.49
CA ASP A 171 -12.87 -6.39 2.04
C ASP A 171 -13.64 -5.76 3.21
N ALA A 172 -13.99 -6.56 4.23
CA ALA A 172 -14.69 -6.07 5.43
C ALA A 172 -13.85 -5.07 6.27
N LEU A 173 -12.52 -5.17 6.25
CA LEU A 173 -11.63 -4.20 6.91
C LEU A 173 -11.39 -2.94 6.07
N ILE A 174 -11.28 -3.10 4.75
CA ILE A 174 -10.86 -2.04 3.83
C ILE A 174 -12.02 -1.13 3.45
N THR A 175 -13.19 -1.71 3.19
CA THR A 175 -14.42 -0.99 2.84
C THR A 175 -15.50 -1.36 3.86
N PRO A 176 -15.39 -0.88 5.10
CA PRO A 176 -16.36 -1.22 6.14
C PRO A 176 -17.75 -0.76 5.70
N ASP A 177 -18.71 -1.68 5.70
CA ASP A 177 -20.12 -1.34 5.45
C ASP A 177 -20.67 -0.63 6.70
N PRO A 178 -21.00 0.67 6.62
CA PRO A 178 -21.52 1.41 7.78
C PRO A 178 -22.86 0.85 8.29
N SER A 179 -23.61 0.12 7.43
CA SER A 179 -24.85 -0.53 7.81
C SER A 179 -24.64 -1.86 8.52
N ARG A 180 -23.44 -2.44 8.44
CA ARG A 180 -23.06 -3.75 9.00
C ARG A 180 -21.72 -3.67 9.77
N PRO A 181 -21.59 -2.80 10.78
CA PRO A 181 -20.32 -2.57 11.50
C PRO A 181 -19.78 -3.83 12.22
N GLU A 182 -20.62 -4.81 12.49
CA GLU A 182 -20.25 -6.09 13.08
C GLU A 182 -19.38 -6.96 12.16
N LEU A 183 -19.51 -6.85 10.84
CA LEU A 183 -18.74 -7.64 9.87
C LEU A 183 -17.23 -7.41 10.03
N MET A 184 -16.82 -6.17 10.30
CA MET A 184 -15.42 -5.86 10.56
C MET A 184 -14.91 -6.56 11.82
N LYS A 185 -15.72 -6.58 12.90
CA LYS A 185 -15.37 -7.25 14.15
C LYS A 185 -15.30 -8.77 13.99
N GLU A 186 -16.25 -9.35 13.24
CA GLU A 186 -16.27 -10.77 12.91
C GLU A 186 -15.07 -11.17 12.07
N ALA A 187 -14.72 -10.38 11.04
CA ALA A 187 -13.54 -10.59 10.21
C ALA A 187 -12.24 -10.55 11.03
N ILE A 188 -12.10 -9.59 11.95
CA ILE A 188 -10.95 -9.51 12.87
C ILE A 188 -10.84 -10.77 13.74
N GLY A 189 -11.97 -11.23 14.30
CA GLY A 189 -12.00 -12.46 15.11
C GLY A 189 -11.63 -13.70 14.29
N ALA A 190 -12.21 -13.84 13.11
CA ALA A 190 -11.95 -14.96 12.20
C ALA A 190 -10.49 -15.00 11.72
N MET A 191 -9.92 -13.85 11.33
CA MET A 191 -8.51 -13.72 10.99
C MET A 191 -7.61 -14.14 12.14
N LEU A 192 -7.89 -13.68 13.36
CA LEU A 192 -7.09 -14.07 14.54
C LEU A 192 -7.14 -15.59 14.77
N THR A 193 -8.32 -16.19 14.75
CA THR A 193 -8.49 -17.65 14.85
C THR A 193 -7.75 -18.38 13.74
N PHE A 194 -7.81 -17.88 12.51
CA PHE A 194 -7.09 -18.45 11.40
C PHE A 194 -5.57 -18.39 11.60
N TYR A 195 -4.99 -17.22 11.89
CA TYR A 195 -3.54 -17.08 12.01
C TYR A 195 -2.99 -17.91 13.17
N THR A 196 -3.67 -17.91 14.31
CA THR A 196 -3.27 -18.75 15.46
C THR A 196 -3.30 -20.24 15.12
N GLY A 197 -4.32 -20.70 14.40
CA GLY A 197 -4.40 -22.07 13.90
C GLY A 197 -3.32 -22.40 12.86
N LEU A 198 -3.08 -21.50 11.91
CA LEU A 198 -2.06 -21.67 10.87
C LEU A 198 -0.64 -21.71 11.45
N ILE A 199 -0.32 -20.82 12.39
CA ILE A 199 0.96 -20.80 13.10
C ILE A 199 1.15 -22.11 13.86
N ALA A 200 0.13 -22.59 14.57
CA ALA A 200 0.20 -23.88 15.27
C ALA A 200 0.43 -25.06 14.32
N ALA A 201 -0.27 -25.08 13.18
CA ALA A 201 -0.11 -26.12 12.16
C ALA A 201 1.29 -26.10 11.54
N LYS A 202 1.80 -24.93 11.14
CA LYS A 202 3.15 -24.78 10.57
C LYS A 202 4.26 -25.02 11.59
N ARG A 203 4.04 -24.75 12.88
CA ARG A 203 4.98 -25.11 13.94
C ARG A 203 5.09 -26.64 14.11
N ALA A 204 3.98 -27.37 13.90
CA ALA A 204 3.98 -28.83 13.95
C ALA A 204 4.54 -29.47 12.66
N GLU A 205 4.26 -28.86 11.51
CA GLU A 205 4.72 -29.32 10.19
C GLU A 205 5.20 -28.11 9.36
N PRO A 206 6.47 -27.70 9.52
CA PRO A 206 7.03 -26.55 8.80
C PRO A 206 7.07 -26.77 7.29
N GLY A 207 6.70 -25.75 6.52
CA GLY A 207 6.81 -25.72 5.06
C GLY A 207 7.97 -24.84 4.58
N ASP A 208 8.18 -24.81 3.26
CA ASP A 208 9.08 -23.83 2.63
C ASP A 208 8.32 -22.54 2.30
N ASP A 209 7.99 -21.78 3.34
CA ASP A 209 7.23 -20.53 3.23
C ASP A 209 7.68 -19.50 4.26
N LEU A 210 7.34 -18.24 4.01
CA LEU A 210 7.76 -17.12 4.86
C LEU A 210 7.26 -17.26 6.30
N LEU A 211 6.06 -17.81 6.51
CA LEU A 211 5.50 -17.92 7.85
C LEU A 211 6.24 -19.00 8.65
N SER A 212 6.60 -20.11 8.03
CA SER A 212 7.46 -21.14 8.62
C SER A 212 8.85 -20.58 8.99
N ASP A 213 9.46 -19.75 8.11
CA ASP A 213 10.72 -19.07 8.42
C ASP A 213 10.59 -18.10 9.62
N LEU A 214 9.51 -17.33 9.69
CA LEU A 214 9.26 -16.40 10.81
C LEU A 214 9.02 -17.15 12.12
N ILE A 215 8.36 -18.31 12.08
CA ILE A 215 8.21 -19.22 13.22
C ILE A 215 9.58 -19.73 13.66
N ALA A 216 10.44 -20.17 12.74
CA ALA A 216 11.79 -20.62 13.08
C ALA A 216 12.64 -19.49 13.69
N VAL A 217 12.61 -18.28 13.11
CA VAL A 217 13.27 -17.09 13.66
C VAL A 217 12.78 -16.78 15.07
N ARG A 218 11.48 -16.97 15.33
CA ARG A 218 10.90 -16.86 16.67
C ARG A 218 11.36 -17.98 17.58
N ASP A 219 11.34 -19.23 17.16
CA ASP A 219 11.41 -20.42 18.04
C ASP A 219 12.85 -20.94 18.28
N GLU A 220 13.78 -20.68 17.35
CA GLU A 220 15.13 -21.29 17.32
C GLU A 220 16.29 -20.33 17.66
N ALA A 221 16.02 -19.15 18.22
CA ALA A 221 17.06 -18.18 18.53
C ALA A 221 18.15 -18.75 19.47
N ALA A 222 19.41 -18.34 19.23
CA ALA A 222 20.57 -18.86 19.93
C ALA A 222 20.51 -18.60 21.45
N PRO A 223 21.08 -19.49 22.28
CA PRO A 223 21.18 -19.26 23.72
C PRO A 223 21.84 -17.90 24.02
N GLY A 224 21.15 -17.03 24.77
CA GLY A 224 21.60 -15.67 25.08
C GLY A 224 21.06 -14.56 24.17
N GLU A 225 20.25 -14.87 23.16
CA GLU A 225 19.56 -13.91 22.28
C GLU A 225 18.04 -13.86 22.53
N GLU A 226 17.61 -14.13 23.77
CA GLU A 226 16.18 -14.20 24.14
C GLU A 226 15.42 -12.89 23.87
N ASP A 227 16.10 -11.74 24.03
CA ASP A 227 15.58 -10.41 23.74
C ASP A 227 15.59 -10.04 22.24
N ASP A 228 16.19 -10.86 21.36
CA ASP A 228 16.25 -10.65 19.90
C ASP A 228 15.27 -11.56 19.13
N ARG A 229 14.15 -11.93 19.76
CA ARG A 229 13.11 -12.79 19.17
C ARG A 229 11.85 -11.98 18.87
N LEU A 230 11.04 -12.48 17.93
CA LEU A 230 9.65 -12.02 17.79
C LEU A 230 8.85 -12.51 19.01
N THR A 231 7.87 -11.73 19.49
CA THR A 231 6.80 -12.22 20.40
C THR A 231 5.70 -12.96 19.62
N GLU A 232 4.74 -13.65 20.30
CA GLU A 232 3.60 -14.29 19.58
C GLU A 232 2.74 -13.24 18.89
N ASP A 233 2.50 -12.11 19.58
CA ASP A 233 1.74 -10.99 19.05
C ASP A 233 2.48 -10.37 17.86
N GLU A 234 3.81 -10.22 17.93
CA GLU A 234 4.61 -9.72 16.81
C GLU A 234 4.58 -10.69 15.61
N LEU A 235 4.72 -11.99 15.82
CA LEU A 235 4.65 -12.99 14.75
C LEU A 235 3.28 -12.97 14.05
N THR A 236 2.20 -13.03 14.83
CA THR A 236 0.82 -13.02 14.32
C THR A 236 0.53 -11.71 13.60
N SER A 237 0.94 -10.58 14.18
CA SER A 237 0.69 -9.26 13.62
C SER A 237 1.50 -8.99 12.36
N LEU A 238 2.72 -9.54 12.26
CA LEU A 238 3.52 -9.51 11.04
C LEU A 238 2.88 -10.32 9.91
N ALA A 239 2.40 -11.54 10.19
CA ALA A 239 1.71 -12.36 9.20
C ALA A 239 0.46 -11.63 8.66
N PHE A 240 -0.31 -11.03 9.56
CA PHE A 240 -1.45 -10.17 9.21
C PHE A 240 -1.05 -8.97 8.36
N LEU A 241 -0.01 -8.21 8.77
CA LEU A 241 0.49 -7.06 8.04
C LEU A 241 0.95 -7.44 6.63
N ILE A 242 1.73 -8.52 6.49
CA ILE A 242 2.30 -8.95 5.21
C ILE A 242 1.18 -9.32 4.23
N LEU A 243 0.16 -10.07 4.70
CA LEU A 243 -0.99 -10.41 3.87
C LEU A 243 -1.73 -9.15 3.41
N PHE A 244 -2.12 -8.32 4.37
CA PHE A 244 -2.96 -7.15 4.11
C PHE A 244 -2.25 -6.13 3.20
N ALA A 245 -0.98 -5.83 3.48
CA ALA A 245 -0.19 -4.91 2.69
C ALA A 245 0.17 -5.45 1.30
N GLY A 246 0.38 -6.77 1.18
CA GLY A 246 0.77 -7.41 -0.08
C GLY A 246 -0.37 -7.59 -1.08
N TYR A 247 -1.60 -7.79 -0.60
CA TYR A 247 -2.78 -7.99 -1.45
C TYR A 247 -3.30 -6.69 -2.09
N GLU A 248 -3.83 -5.77 -1.28
CA GLU A 248 -4.62 -4.65 -1.79
C GLU A 248 -3.78 -3.69 -2.65
N SER A 249 -2.58 -3.38 -2.17
CA SER A 249 -1.70 -2.40 -2.78
C SER A 249 -1.28 -2.81 -4.20
N THR A 250 -0.95 -4.09 -4.37
CA THR A 250 -0.49 -4.62 -5.65
C THR A 250 -1.64 -4.73 -6.65
N ALA A 251 -2.80 -5.22 -6.21
CA ALA A 251 -3.99 -5.29 -7.07
C ALA A 251 -4.41 -3.90 -7.60
N HIS A 252 -4.40 -2.88 -6.71
CA HIS A 252 -4.68 -1.50 -7.12
C HIS A 252 -3.61 -0.94 -8.05
N LEU A 253 -2.33 -1.24 -7.84
CA LEU A 253 -1.27 -0.78 -8.72
C LEU A 253 -1.40 -1.37 -10.11
N ILE A 254 -1.74 -2.66 -10.22
CA ILE A 254 -2.03 -3.31 -11.52
C ILE A 254 -3.19 -2.58 -12.21
N GLY A 255 -4.30 -2.35 -11.51
CA GLY A 255 -5.46 -1.64 -12.06
C GLY A 255 -5.13 -0.21 -12.52
N ASN A 256 -4.45 0.56 -11.68
CA ASN A 256 -4.05 1.94 -11.98
C ASN A 256 -3.07 2.00 -13.15
N ALA A 257 -2.10 1.07 -13.22
CA ALA A 257 -1.14 0.98 -14.31
C ALA A 257 -1.83 0.67 -15.65
N VAL A 258 -2.76 -0.29 -15.65
CA VAL A 258 -3.53 -0.62 -16.87
C VAL A 258 -4.37 0.57 -17.30
N LEU A 259 -5.07 1.24 -16.39
CA LEU A 259 -5.82 2.45 -16.73
C LEU A 259 -4.92 3.54 -17.31
N ALA A 260 -3.76 3.80 -16.68
CA ALA A 260 -2.80 4.78 -17.16
C ALA A 260 -2.32 4.44 -18.58
N LEU A 261 -2.08 3.16 -18.90
CA LEU A 261 -1.70 2.73 -20.24
C LEU A 261 -2.83 2.85 -21.26
N LEU A 262 -4.07 2.56 -20.87
CA LEU A 262 -5.25 2.73 -21.74
C LEU A 262 -5.54 4.22 -22.04
N ASP A 263 -5.21 5.11 -21.10
CA ASP A 263 -5.26 6.57 -21.31
C ASP A 263 -4.09 7.07 -22.20
N HIS A 264 -3.01 6.27 -22.37
CA HIS A 264 -1.80 6.61 -23.13
C HIS A 264 -1.43 5.51 -24.15
N PRO A 265 -2.21 5.34 -25.24
CA PRO A 265 -2.10 4.20 -26.15
C PRO A 265 -0.77 4.09 -26.89
N ASP A 266 -0.03 5.19 -27.06
CA ASP A 266 1.34 5.15 -27.61
C ASP A 266 2.31 4.41 -26.68
N GLN A 267 2.25 4.67 -25.38
CA GLN A 267 3.08 3.99 -24.39
C GLN A 267 2.68 2.53 -24.21
N LEU A 268 1.38 2.23 -24.25
CA LEU A 268 0.88 0.86 -24.29
C LEU A 268 1.49 0.07 -25.46
N ARG A 269 1.43 0.62 -26.67
CA ARG A 269 2.01 -0.02 -27.87
C ARG A 269 3.52 -0.21 -27.77
N GLU A 270 4.22 0.73 -27.13
CA GLU A 270 5.66 0.63 -26.92
C GLU A 270 6.01 -0.52 -25.97
N LEU A 271 5.32 -0.62 -24.83
CA LEU A 271 5.52 -1.71 -23.87
C LEU A 271 5.12 -3.09 -24.42
N GLN A 272 4.11 -3.16 -25.29
CA GLN A 272 3.76 -4.39 -26.00
C GLN A 272 4.89 -4.86 -26.93
N ARG A 273 5.62 -3.93 -27.56
CA ARG A 273 6.78 -4.26 -28.42
C ARG A 273 8.05 -4.54 -27.62
N ASN A 274 8.22 -3.85 -26.49
CA ASN A 274 9.39 -3.93 -25.64
C ASN A 274 9.04 -4.30 -24.18
N PRO A 275 8.56 -5.53 -23.88
CA PRO A 275 8.12 -5.87 -22.52
C PRO A 275 9.22 -5.76 -21.45
N ALA A 276 10.50 -5.84 -21.83
CA ALA A 276 11.63 -5.65 -20.92
C ALA A 276 11.63 -4.27 -20.22
N GLU A 277 10.99 -3.26 -20.83
CA GLU A 277 10.85 -1.90 -20.26
C GLU A 277 9.79 -1.81 -19.16
N LEU A 278 8.99 -2.86 -18.93
CA LEU A 278 7.98 -2.88 -17.84
C LEU A 278 8.61 -2.66 -16.48
N SER A 279 9.84 -3.13 -16.26
CA SER A 279 10.56 -2.93 -15.00
C SER A 279 10.74 -1.44 -14.66
N THR A 280 11.14 -0.62 -15.64
CA THR A 280 11.24 0.84 -15.49
C THR A 280 9.86 1.50 -15.46
N ALA A 281 8.91 1.02 -16.27
CA ALA A 281 7.55 1.58 -16.30
C ALA A 281 6.84 1.47 -14.94
N VAL A 282 7.06 0.38 -14.21
CA VAL A 282 6.50 0.19 -12.86
C VAL A 282 6.96 1.27 -11.88
N GLU A 283 8.20 1.75 -11.97
CA GLU A 283 8.65 2.87 -11.13
C GLU A 283 7.88 4.15 -11.46
N GLU A 284 7.58 4.38 -12.74
CA GLU A 284 6.77 5.52 -13.17
C GLU A 284 5.32 5.36 -12.72
N PHE A 285 4.72 4.15 -12.77
CA PHE A 285 3.37 3.93 -12.24
C PHE A 285 3.30 4.16 -10.72
N LEU A 286 4.32 3.71 -9.97
CA LEU A 286 4.45 3.94 -8.53
C LEU A 286 4.56 5.43 -8.17
N ARG A 287 5.20 6.24 -9.03
CA ARG A 287 5.24 7.70 -8.90
C ARG A 287 3.91 8.32 -9.30
N PHE A 288 3.41 7.96 -10.47
CA PHE A 288 2.30 8.61 -11.17
C PHE A 288 0.98 8.38 -10.44
N ASP A 289 0.59 7.14 -10.16
CA ASP A 289 -0.71 6.81 -9.58
C ASP A 289 -0.64 5.73 -8.48
N ASN A 290 0.02 6.12 -7.37
CA ASN A 290 0.28 5.24 -6.25
C ASN A 290 -1.01 4.80 -5.52
N PRO A 291 -1.15 3.49 -5.20
CA PRO A 291 -2.28 2.96 -4.43
C PRO A 291 -2.49 3.57 -3.04
N TYR A 292 -1.44 4.12 -2.43
CA TYR A 292 -1.46 4.75 -1.12
C TYR A 292 -0.99 6.21 -1.23
N PRO A 293 -1.91 7.16 -1.47
CA PRO A 293 -1.57 8.57 -1.66
C PRO A 293 -0.91 9.23 -0.46
N VAL A 294 -1.11 8.66 0.72
CA VAL A 294 -0.65 9.20 2.01
C VAL A 294 0.05 8.09 2.78
N ALA A 295 1.22 8.38 3.32
CA ALA A 295 1.96 7.43 4.16
C ALA A 295 1.20 7.09 5.45
N ILE A 296 1.62 6.04 6.15
CA ILE A 296 1.09 5.75 7.48
C ILE A 296 1.31 6.95 8.41
N ARG A 297 0.29 7.26 9.22
CA ARG A 297 0.25 8.35 10.19
C ARG A 297 1.53 8.42 11.03
N ARG A 298 1.91 9.63 11.42
CA ARG A 298 3.01 9.87 12.36
C ARG A 298 2.57 10.82 13.48
N PHE A 299 3.30 10.78 14.58
CA PHE A 299 3.10 11.61 15.77
C PHE A 299 4.43 12.26 16.14
N PRO A 300 4.55 13.60 16.15
CA PRO A 300 5.73 14.27 16.66
C PRO A 300 5.91 13.94 18.14
N MET A 301 7.09 13.47 18.54
CA MET A 301 7.38 13.20 19.96
C MET A 301 7.70 14.49 20.75
N GLU A 302 7.98 15.57 20.03
CA GLU A 302 8.21 16.92 20.54
C GLU A 302 7.61 17.92 19.54
N ASP A 303 7.37 19.15 20.00
CA ASP A 303 7.00 20.25 19.11
C ASP A 303 8.08 20.43 18.05
N MET A 304 7.67 20.52 16.78
CA MET A 304 8.61 20.65 15.67
C MET A 304 8.11 21.59 14.59
N GLU A 305 8.95 21.89 13.62
CA GLU A 305 8.61 22.69 12.45
C GLU A 305 8.77 21.86 11.18
N ILE A 306 7.78 21.88 10.31
CA ILE A 306 7.84 21.30 8.96
C ILE A 306 7.43 22.39 7.98
N GLY A 307 8.28 22.69 6.99
CA GLY A 307 8.00 23.72 5.98
C GLY A 307 7.69 25.10 6.58
N GLY A 308 8.29 25.48 7.72
CA GLY A 308 7.99 26.76 8.40
C GLY A 308 6.74 26.75 9.28
N VAL A 309 6.02 25.63 9.38
CA VAL A 309 4.79 25.49 10.19
C VAL A 309 5.09 24.70 11.45
N ARG A 310 4.76 25.28 12.62
CA ARG A 310 4.88 24.62 13.92
C ARG A 310 3.80 23.54 14.06
N ILE A 311 4.23 22.33 14.40
CA ILE A 311 3.41 21.15 14.64
C ILE A 311 3.59 20.75 16.11
N PRO A 312 2.52 20.75 16.93
CA PRO A 312 2.59 20.33 18.32
C PRO A 312 2.88 18.83 18.49
N ALA A 313 3.52 18.47 19.60
CA ALA A 313 3.74 17.09 19.99
C ALA A 313 2.42 16.29 20.07
N GLY A 314 2.46 15.06 19.56
CA GLY A 314 1.37 14.08 19.61
C GLY A 314 0.18 14.34 18.69
N GLU A 315 0.21 15.38 17.86
CA GLU A 315 -0.80 15.56 16.82
C GLU A 315 -0.53 14.65 15.61
N SER A 316 -1.60 14.28 14.90
CA SER A 316 -1.50 13.42 13.73
C SER A 316 -0.86 14.16 12.55
N VAL A 317 0.20 13.58 11.96
CA VAL A 317 0.85 14.07 10.74
C VAL A 317 0.71 13.03 9.63
N LEU A 318 0.19 13.48 8.50
CA LEU A 318 0.01 12.73 7.26
C LEU A 318 0.97 13.29 6.20
N LEU A 319 1.72 12.39 5.57
CA LEU A 319 2.70 12.74 4.55
C LEU A 319 2.17 12.32 3.18
N SER A 320 1.86 13.28 2.31
CA SER A 320 1.27 13.00 1.00
C SER A 320 2.33 12.53 0.00
N ILE A 321 2.38 11.20 -0.21
CA ILE A 321 3.22 10.57 -1.23
C ILE A 321 2.78 10.97 -2.63
N ALA A 322 1.46 10.98 -2.89
CA ALA A 322 0.92 11.36 -4.19
C ALA A 322 1.23 12.82 -4.54
N SER A 323 1.13 13.74 -3.58
CA SER A 323 1.51 15.13 -3.81
C SER A 323 3.01 15.28 -4.06
N ALA A 324 3.84 14.66 -3.21
CA ALA A 324 5.29 14.73 -3.35
C ALA A 324 5.79 14.17 -4.69
N ASN A 325 5.21 13.05 -5.14
CA ASN A 325 5.53 12.43 -6.43
C ASN A 325 5.02 13.23 -7.64
N ARG A 326 4.16 14.23 -7.42
CA ARG A 326 3.67 15.17 -8.42
C ARG A 326 4.18 16.60 -8.19
N ASP A 327 5.24 16.77 -7.38
CA ASP A 327 5.81 18.08 -7.12
C ASP A 327 6.69 18.54 -8.30
N PRO A 328 6.36 19.66 -8.98
CA PRO A 328 7.14 20.15 -10.12
C PRO A 328 8.56 20.59 -9.74
N ALA A 329 8.84 20.88 -8.46
CA ALA A 329 10.20 21.19 -8.00
C ALA A 329 11.12 19.96 -8.04
N ARG A 330 10.56 18.74 -7.97
CA ARG A 330 11.31 17.48 -8.09
C ARG A 330 11.14 16.83 -9.46
N PHE A 331 9.92 16.81 -9.99
CA PHE A 331 9.56 16.11 -11.22
C PHE A 331 8.96 17.11 -12.22
N PRO A 332 9.73 17.60 -13.21
CA PRO A 332 9.21 18.47 -14.27
C PRO A 332 8.04 17.81 -15.00
N GLU A 333 7.02 18.59 -15.39
CA GLU A 333 5.77 18.07 -15.98
C GLU A 333 5.23 16.87 -15.18
N PRO A 334 4.95 17.05 -13.88
CA PRO A 334 4.71 15.94 -12.95
C PRO A 334 3.48 15.12 -13.31
N ASP A 335 2.53 15.73 -14.03
CA ASP A 335 1.27 15.12 -14.42
C ASP A 335 1.29 14.39 -15.76
N ALA A 336 2.42 14.41 -16.47
CA ALA A 336 2.63 13.58 -17.64
C ALA A 336 3.14 12.20 -17.21
N LEU A 337 2.58 11.14 -17.79
CA LEU A 337 3.16 9.81 -17.72
C LEU A 337 4.40 9.80 -18.62
N ASP A 338 5.60 9.71 -18.06
CA ASP A 338 6.85 9.69 -18.82
C ASP A 338 7.80 8.66 -18.20
N ARG A 339 8.07 7.58 -18.93
CA ARG A 339 8.94 6.48 -18.50
C ARG A 339 10.43 6.78 -18.68
N GLY A 340 10.77 7.85 -19.41
CA GLY A 340 12.14 8.30 -19.66
C GLY A 340 12.66 9.33 -18.65
N ARG A 341 11.81 9.85 -17.76
CA ARG A 341 12.22 10.81 -16.73
C ARG A 341 13.18 10.20 -15.70
N ASP A 342 13.91 11.06 -14.99
CA ASP A 342 14.64 10.63 -13.78
C ASP A 342 13.64 10.28 -12.66
N LEU A 343 13.47 8.98 -12.43
CA LEU A 343 12.61 8.43 -11.38
C LEU A 343 13.33 8.27 -10.04
N SER A 344 14.62 8.61 -9.96
CA SER A 344 15.40 8.42 -8.74
C SER A 344 14.74 9.12 -7.56
N GLY A 345 14.62 8.41 -6.43
CA GLY A 345 14.06 8.98 -5.22
C GLY A 345 12.57 9.33 -5.27
N HIS A 346 11.78 8.85 -6.24
CA HIS A 346 10.33 8.82 -6.07
C HIS A 346 9.95 8.11 -4.75
N LEU A 347 8.86 8.53 -4.12
CA LEU A 347 8.49 8.11 -2.77
C LEU A 347 7.40 7.04 -2.79
N GLY A 348 7.13 6.42 -3.94
CA GLY A 348 6.03 5.46 -4.10
C GLY A 348 6.12 4.23 -3.18
N MET A 349 7.34 3.88 -2.74
CA MET A 349 7.59 2.80 -1.78
C MET A 349 7.93 3.32 -0.38
N GLY A 350 7.65 4.59 -0.10
CA GLY A 350 8.05 5.29 1.11
C GLY A 350 9.55 5.62 1.16
N HIS A 351 10.02 6.08 2.31
CA HIS A 351 11.41 6.43 2.55
C HIS A 351 11.77 6.26 4.04
N GLY A 352 13.07 6.27 4.35
CA GLY A 352 13.57 6.10 5.71
C GLY A 352 13.47 4.65 6.22
N ILE A 353 13.48 4.50 7.54
CA ILE A 353 13.49 3.18 8.20
C ILE A 353 12.22 2.37 7.91
N HIS A 354 11.12 3.02 7.50
CA HIS A 354 9.85 2.39 7.12
C HIS A 354 9.65 2.24 5.61
N HIS A 355 10.71 2.33 4.80
CA HIS A 355 10.63 1.96 3.38
C HIS A 355 9.94 0.60 3.20
N CYS A 356 9.13 0.43 2.17
CA CYS A 356 8.33 -0.79 1.98
C CYS A 356 9.20 -2.05 2.02
N LEU A 357 8.80 -3.01 2.86
CA LEU A 357 9.46 -4.31 3.00
C LEU A 357 9.25 -5.17 1.73
N GLY A 358 8.01 -5.19 1.23
CA GLY A 358 7.59 -5.98 0.07
C GLY A 358 7.98 -5.39 -1.28
N ALA A 359 8.90 -4.42 -1.32
CA ALA A 359 9.10 -3.61 -2.52
C ALA A 359 9.65 -4.38 -3.73
N ALA A 360 10.42 -5.44 -3.50
CA ALA A 360 10.87 -6.32 -4.57
C ALA A 360 9.73 -7.20 -5.09
N LEU A 361 8.88 -7.71 -4.19
CA LEU A 361 7.74 -8.56 -4.54
C LEU A 361 6.69 -7.79 -5.34
N ALA A 362 6.30 -6.59 -4.88
CA ALA A 362 5.34 -5.75 -5.59
C ALA A 362 5.79 -5.45 -7.03
N ARG A 363 7.08 -5.14 -7.24
CA ARG A 363 7.64 -4.93 -8.59
C ARG A 363 7.56 -6.19 -9.45
N LEU A 364 8.02 -7.32 -8.91
CA LEU A 364 8.00 -8.60 -9.62
C LEU A 364 6.58 -8.96 -10.04
N GLU A 365 5.63 -8.84 -9.13
CA GLU A 365 4.24 -9.20 -9.37
C GLU A 365 3.59 -8.27 -10.41
N VAL A 366 3.74 -6.94 -10.29
CA VAL A 366 3.17 -5.99 -11.26
C VAL A 366 3.79 -6.17 -12.64
N VAL A 367 5.11 -6.36 -12.73
CA VAL A 367 5.77 -6.64 -14.03
C VAL A 367 5.20 -7.92 -14.64
N THR A 368 5.10 -8.99 -13.85
CA THR A 368 4.58 -10.29 -14.31
C THR A 368 3.13 -10.16 -14.78
N ALA A 369 2.31 -9.41 -14.03
CA ALA A 369 0.91 -9.19 -14.35
C ALA A 369 0.75 -8.41 -15.66
N LEU A 370 1.45 -7.28 -15.78
CA LEU A 370 1.38 -6.45 -16.99
C LEU A 370 1.94 -7.17 -18.21
N GLU A 371 3.06 -7.88 -18.07
CA GLU A 371 3.65 -8.64 -19.17
C GLU A 371 2.68 -9.70 -19.71
N ALA A 372 2.08 -10.50 -18.82
CA ALA A 372 1.14 -11.53 -19.20
C ALA A 372 -0.13 -10.94 -19.84
N LEU A 373 -0.72 -9.92 -19.21
CA LEU A 373 -1.95 -9.26 -19.69
C LEU A 373 -1.76 -8.63 -21.08
N LEU A 374 -0.70 -7.83 -21.24
CA LEU A 374 -0.43 -7.10 -22.49
C LEU A 374 -0.01 -8.04 -23.63
N GLY A 375 0.67 -9.14 -23.31
CA GLY A 375 1.01 -10.18 -24.27
C GLY A 375 -0.21 -10.99 -24.72
N ARG A 376 -1.15 -11.28 -23.80
CA ARG A 376 -2.35 -12.08 -24.10
C ARG A 376 -3.40 -11.28 -24.89
N PHE A 377 -3.57 -9.99 -24.57
CA PHE A 377 -4.61 -9.15 -25.12
C PHE A 377 -4.03 -7.87 -25.77
N PRO A 378 -3.45 -7.98 -26.98
CA PRO A 378 -2.82 -6.83 -27.64
C PRO A 378 -3.80 -5.70 -28.00
N GLU A 379 -5.10 -6.01 -28.14
CA GLU A 379 -6.17 -5.06 -28.47
C GLU A 379 -6.98 -4.60 -27.25
N LEU A 380 -6.43 -4.79 -26.04
CA LEU A 380 -7.05 -4.42 -24.76
C LEU A 380 -7.50 -2.94 -24.79
N ARG A 381 -8.76 -2.71 -24.42
CA ARG A 381 -9.40 -1.39 -24.37
C ARG A 381 -10.44 -1.35 -23.25
N LEU A 382 -10.80 -0.14 -22.82
CA LEU A 382 -11.89 0.05 -21.86
C LEU A 382 -13.20 -0.51 -22.42
N GLY A 383 -13.92 -1.28 -21.60
CA GLY A 383 -15.25 -1.81 -21.91
C GLY A 383 -16.39 -0.84 -21.59
N VAL A 384 -16.06 0.31 -21.00
CA VAL A 384 -16.98 1.40 -20.62
C VAL A 384 -16.34 2.76 -20.93
N PRO A 385 -17.13 3.83 -21.03
CA PRO A 385 -16.60 5.20 -21.10
C PRO A 385 -15.64 5.51 -19.93
N ARG A 386 -14.53 6.19 -20.23
CA ARG A 386 -13.53 6.60 -19.22
C ARG A 386 -14.12 7.39 -18.04
N GLY A 387 -15.17 8.16 -18.30
CA GLY A 387 -15.90 8.95 -17.31
C GLY A 387 -16.81 8.15 -16.38
N ASP A 388 -17.01 6.85 -16.60
CA ASP A 388 -17.81 5.97 -15.75
C ASP A 388 -16.96 5.25 -14.69
N LEU A 389 -15.64 5.19 -14.89
CA LEU A 389 -14.70 4.59 -13.94
C LEU A 389 -14.62 5.42 -12.65
N ARG A 390 -14.55 4.73 -11.51
CA ARG A 390 -14.49 5.36 -10.18
C ARG A 390 -13.32 4.77 -9.39
N HIS A 391 -12.57 5.65 -8.76
CA HIS A 391 -11.65 5.25 -7.71
C HIS A 391 -12.40 5.16 -6.38
N ARG A 392 -11.86 4.38 -5.44
CA ARG A 392 -12.32 4.39 -4.05
C ARG A 392 -12.22 5.80 -3.50
N ARG A 393 -13.31 6.25 -2.88
CA ARG A 393 -13.41 7.59 -2.30
C ARG A 393 -12.81 7.59 -0.89
N ALA A 394 -11.50 7.41 -0.79
CA ALA A 394 -10.77 7.26 0.46
C ALA A 394 -9.46 8.06 0.46
N LEU A 395 -9.13 8.70 1.57
CA LEU A 395 -7.89 9.49 1.69
C LEU A 395 -6.62 8.64 1.58
N ARG A 396 -6.68 7.43 2.15
CA ARG A 396 -5.53 6.54 2.24
C ARG A 396 -5.42 5.54 1.10
N ALA A 397 -6.49 5.27 0.34
CA ALA A 397 -6.48 4.24 -0.69
C ALA A 397 -6.91 4.82 -2.03
N ARG A 398 -6.16 4.50 -3.08
CA ARG A 398 -6.38 4.93 -4.45
C ARG A 398 -6.32 3.73 -5.38
N GLY A 399 -7.44 3.03 -5.45
CA GLY A 399 -7.66 1.93 -6.38
C GLY A 399 -8.97 2.09 -7.11
N LEU A 400 -9.07 1.51 -8.30
CA LEU A 400 -10.33 1.43 -9.03
C LEU A 400 -11.31 0.51 -8.31
N ILE A 401 -12.58 0.93 -8.24
CA ILE A 401 -13.66 0.06 -7.75
C ILE A 401 -13.94 -1.03 -8.78
N SER A 402 -13.87 -0.68 -10.06
CA SER A 402 -14.01 -1.59 -11.19
C SER A 402 -13.25 -1.02 -12.40
N LEU A 403 -12.71 -1.92 -13.22
CA LEU A 403 -12.07 -1.66 -14.50
C LEU A 403 -12.59 -2.65 -15.56
N PRO A 404 -13.79 -2.40 -16.14
CA PRO A 404 -14.29 -3.21 -17.24
C PRO A 404 -13.43 -3.04 -18.49
N VAL A 405 -12.99 -4.14 -19.08
CA VAL A 405 -12.15 -4.18 -20.29
C VAL A 405 -12.69 -5.14 -21.33
N THR A 406 -12.32 -4.90 -22.59
CA THR A 406 -12.56 -5.78 -23.74
C THR A 406 -11.30 -5.87 -24.58
N TRP A 407 -11.20 -6.88 -25.44
CA TRP A 407 -10.10 -7.03 -26.40
C TRP A 407 -10.65 -7.44 -27.76
#